data_AF-A0A4Q1KWD9-F1
#
_entry.id   AF-A0A4Q1KWD9-F1
#
_cell.length_a   1.000
_cell.length_b   1.000
_cell.length_c   1.000
_cell.angle_alpha   90.00
_cell.angle_beta   90.00
_cell.angle_gamma   90.00
#
_symmetry.space_group_name_H-M   'P 1'
#
loop_
_entity.id
_entity.type
_entity.pdbx_description
1 polymer ?
#
loop_
_entity_poly.entity_id
_entity_poly.type
_entity_poly.pdbx_seq_one_letter_code
_entity_poly.pdbx_strand_id
1 'polypeptide(L)'
;MLNKKLPLAETIYQLRTIEQAILYDTILSISKAEEEDTISFLLDEYEKEKLNYPFQPPEFETKAALWAAKTIYFATQFLINRKETVKDFDNFLPTYNSAINPSAVLSADLCLRFLPFLLNEFSCIDPEDVVIPILEGFLTTFHYSSIGYDLKTDYQQLNLDILKQNNCLEQLYLNRITEKKALPFVEISFIKQRLMANFGDYQKVFWTDFELINNRDL
;
A
#
# COMPACT_ATOMS: atom_id res chain seq x y z
N MET A 1 -23.44 -2.32 -29.93
CA MET A 1 -22.02 -2.22 -29.55
C MET A 1 -21.92 -2.77 -28.14
N LEU A 2 -21.24 -3.90 -27.93
CA LEU A 2 -20.96 -4.35 -26.56
C LEU A 2 -20.15 -3.23 -25.89
N ASN A 3 -20.62 -2.69 -24.76
CA ASN A 3 -19.77 -1.86 -23.90
C ASN A 3 -18.51 -2.68 -23.62
N LYS A 4 -17.37 -2.23 -24.15
CA LYS A 4 -16.10 -2.90 -23.91
C LYS A 4 -15.82 -2.70 -22.42
N LYS A 5 -15.89 -3.79 -21.64
CA LYS A 5 -15.57 -3.75 -20.21
C LYS A 5 -14.15 -3.22 -20.03
N LEU A 6 -13.97 -2.29 -19.09
CA LEU A 6 -12.67 -1.75 -18.71
C LEU A 6 -12.33 -2.28 -17.30
N PRO A 7 -11.96 -3.57 -17.17
CA PRO A 7 -11.88 -4.26 -15.90
C PRO A 7 -11.00 -3.60 -14.83
N LEU A 8 -9.79 -3.18 -15.18
CA LEU A 8 -8.88 -2.46 -14.30
C LEU A 8 -9.46 -1.10 -13.93
N ALA A 9 -9.80 -0.27 -14.92
CA ALA A 9 -10.23 1.11 -14.67
C ALA A 9 -11.51 1.18 -13.83
N GLU A 10 -12.49 0.32 -14.14
CA GLU A 10 -13.74 0.21 -13.37
C GLU A 10 -13.47 -0.26 -11.94
N THR A 11 -12.61 -1.28 -11.75
CA THR A 11 -12.26 -1.79 -10.41
C THR A 11 -11.58 -0.72 -9.57
N ILE A 12 -10.58 -0.03 -10.13
CA ILE A 12 -9.82 0.99 -9.39
C ILE A 12 -10.68 2.21 -9.08
N TYR A 13 -11.55 2.63 -10.00
CA TYR A 13 -12.51 3.70 -9.74
C TYR A 13 -13.44 3.36 -8.57
N GLN A 14 -14.07 2.17 -8.57
CA GLN A 14 -14.96 1.74 -7.49
C GLN A 14 -14.21 1.61 -6.16
N LEU A 15 -13.01 1.05 -6.18
CA LEU A 15 -12.20 0.86 -4.98
C LEU A 15 -11.84 2.20 -4.34
N ARG A 16 -11.52 3.21 -5.16
CA ARG A 16 -11.13 4.55 -4.70
C ARG A 16 -12.31 5.43 -4.29
N THR A 17 -13.51 5.17 -4.79
CA THR A 17 -14.68 6.00 -4.53
C THR A 17 -15.57 5.46 -3.42
N ILE A 18 -15.73 4.13 -3.35
CA ILE A 18 -16.65 3.48 -2.41
C ILE A 18 -16.05 2.23 -1.74
N GLU A 19 -14.74 1.99 -1.89
CA GLU A 19 -14.02 0.87 -1.27
C GLU A 19 -14.55 -0.51 -1.66
N GLN A 20 -15.08 -0.64 -2.88
CA GLN A 20 -15.57 -1.90 -3.44
C GLN A 20 -14.75 -2.30 -4.66
N ALA A 21 -14.42 -3.58 -4.76
CA ALA A 21 -13.72 -4.14 -5.91
C ALA A 21 -14.69 -4.93 -6.80
N ILE A 22 -14.50 -4.85 -8.11
CA ILE A 22 -15.30 -5.62 -9.07
C ILE A 22 -14.62 -6.96 -9.33
N LEU A 23 -15.40 -8.02 -9.24
CA LEU A 23 -14.97 -9.39 -9.51
C LEU A 23 -15.57 -9.86 -10.84
N TYR A 24 -14.73 -10.36 -11.72
CA TYR A 24 -15.14 -11.00 -12.96
C TYR A 24 -15.05 -12.52 -12.81
N ASP A 25 -15.77 -13.26 -13.66
CA ASP A 25 -15.75 -14.73 -13.72
C ASP A 25 -14.49 -15.31 -14.37
N THR A 26 -13.72 -14.44 -15.04
CA THR A 26 -12.47 -14.74 -15.72
C THR A 26 -11.53 -13.55 -15.58
N ILE A 27 -10.22 -13.79 -15.60
CA ILE A 27 -9.23 -12.72 -15.59
C ILE A 27 -9.21 -12.08 -16.98
N LEU A 28 -9.71 -10.84 -17.06
CA LEU A 28 -9.80 -10.10 -18.31
C LEU A 28 -8.46 -9.41 -18.61
N SER A 29 -8.11 -9.35 -19.90
CA SER A 29 -6.93 -8.65 -20.37
C SER A 29 -7.10 -7.14 -20.30
N ILE A 30 -6.03 -6.46 -19.90
CA ILE A 30 -6.00 -5.01 -19.75
C ILE A 30 -5.47 -4.41 -21.05
N SER A 31 -6.20 -3.48 -21.63
CA SER A 31 -5.76 -2.80 -22.85
C SER A 31 -4.90 -1.57 -22.55
N LYS A 32 -4.03 -1.16 -23.47
CA LYS A 32 -3.19 0.03 -23.26
C LYS A 32 -4.00 1.31 -23.00
N ALA A 33 -5.12 1.49 -23.71
CA ALA A 33 -6.02 2.63 -23.49
C ALA A 33 -6.58 2.64 -22.06
N GLU A 34 -6.87 1.46 -21.52
CA GLU A 34 -7.37 1.33 -20.16
C GLU A 34 -6.29 1.60 -19.10
N GLU A 35 -5.02 1.27 -19.38
CA GLU A 35 -3.90 1.67 -18.54
C GLU A 35 -3.76 3.20 -18.50
N GLU A 36 -3.89 3.85 -19.66
CA GLU A 36 -3.85 5.32 -19.78
C GLU A 36 -5.01 5.98 -19.01
N ASP A 37 -6.23 5.45 -19.14
CA ASP A 37 -7.40 5.92 -18.38
C ASP A 37 -7.19 5.75 -16.86
N THR A 38 -6.66 4.60 -16.44
CA THR A 38 -6.37 4.32 -15.03
C THR A 38 -5.30 5.26 -14.49
N ILE A 39 -4.24 5.54 -15.26
CA ILE A 39 -3.19 6.50 -14.89
C ILE A 39 -3.77 7.90 -14.73
N SER A 40 -4.60 8.35 -15.68
CA SER A 40 -5.21 9.68 -15.62
C SER A 40 -6.06 9.83 -14.36
N PHE A 41 -6.87 8.83 -14.03
CA PHE A 41 -7.66 8.82 -12.80
C PHE A 41 -6.78 8.85 -11.54
N LEU A 42 -5.72 8.03 -11.48
CA LEU A 42 -4.83 8.00 -10.32
C LEU A 42 -4.02 9.29 -10.14
N LEU A 43 -3.69 9.98 -11.24
CA LEU A 43 -3.08 11.30 -11.17
C LEU A 43 -4.06 12.30 -10.55
N ASP A 44 -5.33 12.33 -10.99
CA ASP A 44 -6.33 13.21 -10.39
C ASP A 44 -6.53 12.93 -8.89
N GLU A 45 -6.55 11.66 -8.50
CA GLU A 45 -6.63 11.25 -7.10
C GLU A 45 -5.40 11.69 -6.30
N TYR A 46 -4.20 11.57 -6.86
CA TYR A 46 -2.97 12.06 -6.24
C TYR A 46 -2.99 13.58 -6.05
N GLU A 47 -3.41 14.32 -7.07
CA GLU A 47 -3.53 15.77 -7.03
C GLU A 47 -4.52 16.23 -5.95
N LYS A 48 -5.60 15.48 -5.72
CA LYS A 48 -6.55 15.74 -4.62
C LYS A 48 -5.96 15.39 -3.25
N GLU A 49 -5.36 14.21 -3.09
CA GLU A 49 -4.79 13.79 -1.79
C GLU A 49 -3.66 14.73 -1.35
N LYS A 50 -2.79 15.14 -2.28
CA LYS A 50 -1.61 15.95 -1.95
C LYS A 50 -1.93 17.36 -1.45
N LEU A 51 -3.15 17.87 -1.68
CA LEU A 51 -3.60 19.14 -1.09
C LEU A 51 -3.63 19.11 0.44
N ASN A 52 -3.75 17.92 1.03
CA ASN A 52 -3.78 17.70 2.47
C ASN A 52 -2.46 17.12 3.01
N TYR A 53 -1.45 16.97 2.16
CA TYR A 53 -0.17 16.44 2.60
C TYR A 53 0.63 17.50 3.36
N PRO A 54 1.41 17.09 4.39
CA PRO A 54 2.32 17.99 5.07
C PRO A 54 3.54 18.29 4.18
N PHE A 55 4.18 19.43 4.36
CA PHE A 55 5.38 19.82 3.62
C PHE A 55 5.17 19.82 2.08
N GLN A 56 6.28 19.79 1.33
CA GLN A 56 6.23 19.65 -0.13
C GLN A 56 6.10 18.16 -0.50
N PRO A 57 4.99 17.75 -1.13
CA PRO A 57 4.82 16.38 -1.58
C PRO A 57 5.78 16.07 -2.74
N PRO A 58 6.26 14.81 -2.86
CA PRO A 58 7.00 14.39 -4.05
C PRO A 58 6.09 14.38 -5.29
N GLU A 59 6.68 14.29 -6.47
CA GLU A 59 5.93 14.20 -7.73
C GLU A 59 5.22 12.86 -7.87
N PHE A 60 4.17 12.80 -8.70
CA PHE A 60 3.50 11.55 -9.05
C PHE A 60 4.39 10.65 -9.92
N GLU A 61 4.50 9.37 -9.58
CA GLU A 61 5.18 8.35 -10.39
C GLU A 61 4.16 7.41 -11.04
N THR A 62 4.03 7.54 -12.36
CA THR A 62 3.08 6.80 -13.21
C THR A 62 3.25 5.28 -13.17
N LYS A 63 4.48 4.77 -13.27
CA LYS A 63 4.78 3.34 -13.28
C LYS A 63 4.44 2.67 -11.95
N ALA A 64 4.72 3.33 -10.83
CA ALA A 64 4.41 2.84 -9.49
C ALA A 64 2.90 2.79 -9.25
N ALA A 65 2.19 3.86 -9.62
CA ALA A 65 0.73 3.91 -9.55
C ALA A 65 0.08 2.80 -10.40
N LEU A 66 0.48 2.66 -11.66
CA LEU A 66 -0.07 1.66 -12.57
C LEU A 66 0.26 0.22 -12.09
N TRP A 67 1.49 -0.02 -11.64
CA TRP A 67 1.89 -1.31 -11.10
C TRP A 67 1.06 -1.71 -9.87
N ALA A 68 0.87 -0.78 -8.93
CA ALA A 68 0.04 -1.00 -7.75
C ALA A 68 -1.43 -1.27 -8.12
N ALA A 69 -1.98 -0.51 -9.07
CA ALA A 69 -3.33 -0.70 -9.56
C ALA A 69 -3.54 -2.11 -10.17
N LYS A 70 -2.62 -2.54 -11.04
CA LYS A 70 -2.65 -3.89 -11.61
C LYS A 70 -2.52 -4.97 -10.53
N THR A 71 -1.63 -4.77 -9.57
CA THR A 71 -1.44 -5.68 -8.43
C THR A 71 -2.76 -5.89 -7.68
N ILE A 72 -3.46 -4.80 -7.33
CA ILE A 72 -4.76 -4.88 -6.65
C ILE A 72 -5.82 -5.55 -7.51
N TYR A 73 -5.92 -5.19 -8.79
CA TYR A 73 -6.88 -5.81 -9.69
C TYR A 73 -6.68 -7.32 -9.80
N PHE A 74 -5.45 -7.78 -10.08
CA PHE A 74 -5.16 -9.20 -10.21
C PHE A 74 -5.29 -9.96 -8.89
N ALA A 75 -4.80 -9.40 -7.79
CA ALA A 75 -4.99 -9.98 -6.45
C ALA A 75 -6.49 -10.14 -6.13
N THR A 76 -7.31 -9.13 -6.45
CA THR A 76 -8.77 -9.23 -6.31
C THR A 76 -9.34 -10.38 -7.14
N GLN A 77 -8.95 -10.50 -8.42
CA GLN A 77 -9.45 -11.59 -9.27
C GLN A 77 -9.05 -12.98 -8.75
N PHE A 78 -7.87 -13.11 -8.14
CA PHE A 78 -7.41 -14.38 -7.58
C PHE A 78 -8.21 -14.84 -6.35
N LEU A 79 -8.98 -13.97 -5.68
CA LEU A 79 -9.87 -14.42 -4.59
C LEU A 79 -10.90 -15.44 -5.08
N ILE A 80 -11.41 -15.29 -6.31
CA ILE A 80 -12.45 -16.17 -6.87
C ILE A 80 -11.88 -17.08 -7.98
N ASN A 81 -10.98 -16.56 -8.82
CA ASN A 81 -10.53 -17.26 -10.02
C ASN A 81 -9.18 -17.93 -9.81
N ARG A 82 -9.21 -19.14 -9.22
CA ARG A 82 -8.02 -19.98 -8.96
C ARG A 82 -7.65 -20.97 -10.07
N LYS A 83 -8.48 -21.06 -11.12
CA LYS A 83 -8.39 -22.16 -12.11
C LYS A 83 -7.11 -22.16 -12.96
N GLU A 84 -6.29 -21.11 -12.92
CA GLU A 84 -5.08 -20.99 -13.76
C GLU A 84 -3.82 -20.47 -13.01
N THR A 85 -3.80 -20.37 -11.69
CA THR A 85 -3.09 -19.26 -11.05
C THR A 85 -1.63 -19.47 -10.61
N VAL A 86 -1.22 -20.64 -10.12
CA VAL A 86 0.10 -20.73 -9.45
C VAL A 86 1.28 -20.59 -10.42
N LYS A 87 1.15 -21.13 -11.64
CA LYS A 87 2.25 -21.13 -12.62
C LYS A 87 2.45 -19.80 -13.33
N ASP A 88 1.47 -18.90 -13.24
CA ASP A 88 1.43 -17.63 -13.97
C ASP A 88 1.44 -16.41 -13.05
N PHE A 89 1.65 -16.57 -11.73
CA PHE A 89 1.70 -15.44 -10.81
C PHE A 89 2.75 -14.41 -11.20
N ASP A 90 3.92 -14.82 -11.68
CA ASP A 90 4.96 -13.87 -12.12
C ASP A 90 4.49 -12.99 -13.30
N ASN A 91 3.54 -13.47 -14.11
CA ASN A 91 2.98 -12.72 -15.23
C ASN A 91 1.96 -11.67 -14.77
N PHE A 92 1.14 -12.00 -13.76
CA PHE A 92 0.06 -11.14 -13.27
C PHE A 92 0.49 -10.23 -12.11
N LEU A 93 1.42 -10.70 -11.29
CA LEU A 93 1.98 -10.04 -10.11
C LEU A 93 3.50 -9.89 -10.30
N PRO A 94 3.97 -9.15 -11.32
CA PRO A 94 5.39 -8.93 -11.50
C PRO A 94 5.95 -8.08 -10.35
N THR A 95 7.20 -8.31 -9.97
CA THR A 95 7.91 -7.43 -9.04
C THR A 95 8.07 -6.02 -9.62
N TYR A 96 8.01 -5.00 -8.76
CA TYR A 96 8.31 -3.63 -9.18
C TYR A 96 9.82 -3.49 -9.43
N ASN A 97 10.19 -3.25 -10.69
CA ASN A 97 11.60 -3.27 -11.12
C ASN A 97 12.20 -1.86 -11.35
N SER A 98 11.55 -0.81 -10.83
CA SER A 98 12.06 0.57 -10.90
C SER A 98 12.53 1.05 -9.52
N ALA A 99 13.15 2.22 -9.46
CA ALA A 99 13.68 2.76 -8.21
C ALA A 99 12.57 3.05 -7.20
N ILE A 100 12.71 2.55 -5.96
CA ILE A 100 11.84 2.89 -4.84
C ILE A 100 12.30 4.23 -4.27
N ASN A 101 11.64 5.31 -4.70
CA ASN A 101 11.83 6.68 -4.21
C ASN A 101 10.51 7.20 -3.56
N PRO A 102 10.50 8.37 -2.90
CA PRO A 102 9.29 8.86 -2.23
C PRO A 102 8.08 9.05 -3.16
N SER A 103 8.31 9.43 -4.42
CA SER A 103 7.28 9.50 -5.47
C SER A 103 6.65 8.12 -5.70
N ALA A 104 7.47 7.09 -5.91
CA ALA A 104 7.01 5.73 -6.13
C ALA A 104 6.20 5.20 -4.92
N VAL A 105 6.66 5.49 -3.70
CA VAL A 105 5.96 5.06 -2.48
C VAL A 105 4.56 5.66 -2.39
N LEU A 106 4.42 6.99 -2.51
CA LEU A 106 3.11 7.63 -2.38
C LEU A 106 2.18 7.34 -3.57
N SER A 107 2.74 7.19 -4.79
CA SER A 107 1.95 6.82 -5.97
C SER A 107 1.47 5.37 -5.93
N ALA A 108 2.28 4.42 -5.47
CA ALA A 108 1.84 3.03 -5.28
C ALA A 108 0.80 2.92 -4.16
N ASP A 109 0.96 3.71 -3.10
CA ASP A 109 0.07 3.70 -1.94
C ASP A 109 -1.39 4.04 -2.27
N LEU A 110 -1.65 4.77 -3.35
CA LEU A 110 -3.01 5.06 -3.82
C LEU A 110 -3.85 3.80 -3.97
N CYS A 111 -3.22 2.68 -4.36
CA CYS A 111 -3.87 1.38 -4.52
C CYS A 111 -3.39 0.37 -3.47
N LEU A 112 -2.09 0.29 -3.17
CA LEU A 112 -1.58 -0.75 -2.27
C LEU A 112 -2.13 -0.67 -0.84
N ARG A 113 -2.66 0.47 -0.39
CA ARG A 113 -3.31 0.59 0.93
C ARG A 113 -4.51 -0.35 1.12
N PHE A 114 -5.08 -0.87 0.03
CA PHE A 114 -6.16 -1.86 0.07
C PHE A 114 -5.66 -3.32 0.09
N LEU A 115 -4.37 -3.55 -0.15
CA LEU A 115 -3.78 -4.89 -0.19
C LEU A 115 -3.86 -5.64 1.17
N PRO A 116 -3.66 -4.99 2.33
CA PRO A 116 -3.88 -5.64 3.63
C PRO A 116 -5.26 -6.28 3.80
N PHE A 117 -6.30 -5.64 3.28
CA PHE A 117 -7.65 -6.21 3.31
C PHE A 117 -7.72 -7.51 2.49
N LEU A 118 -7.19 -7.50 1.26
CA LEU A 118 -7.14 -8.69 0.42
C LEU A 118 -6.33 -9.82 1.06
N LEU A 119 -5.22 -9.52 1.72
CA LEU A 119 -4.41 -10.49 2.46
C LEU A 119 -5.18 -11.17 3.59
N ASN A 120 -6.01 -10.42 4.31
CA ASN A 120 -6.89 -10.99 5.33
C ASN A 120 -7.95 -11.91 4.71
N GLU A 121 -8.55 -11.51 3.59
CA GLU A 121 -9.52 -12.35 2.87
C GLU A 121 -8.86 -13.64 2.35
N PHE A 122 -7.67 -13.55 1.77
CA PHE A 122 -6.89 -14.72 1.36
C PHE A 122 -6.62 -15.65 2.55
N SER A 123 -6.14 -15.10 3.66
CA SER A 123 -5.81 -15.88 4.86
C SER A 123 -7.04 -16.54 5.50
N CYS A 124 -8.22 -15.92 5.38
CA CYS A 124 -9.48 -16.47 5.86
C CYS A 124 -9.97 -17.65 4.99
N ILE A 125 -9.67 -17.63 3.69
CA ILE A 125 -10.00 -18.70 2.74
C ILE A 125 -9.01 -19.86 2.88
N ASP A 126 -7.70 -19.55 2.80
CA ASP A 126 -6.59 -20.49 2.94
C ASP A 126 -5.35 -19.75 3.49
N PRO A 127 -4.97 -19.97 4.77
CA PRO A 127 -3.84 -19.29 5.38
C PRO A 127 -2.48 -19.68 4.78
N GLU A 128 -2.42 -20.81 4.05
CA GLU A 128 -1.19 -21.31 3.39
C GLU A 128 -1.21 -21.01 1.88
N ASP A 129 -2.08 -20.10 1.44
CA ASP A 129 -2.16 -19.73 0.04
C ASP A 129 -0.84 -19.12 -0.45
N VAL A 130 -0.29 -19.72 -1.50
CA VAL A 130 0.98 -19.34 -2.13
C VAL A 130 1.02 -17.88 -2.63
N VAL A 131 -0.13 -17.21 -2.82
CA VAL A 131 -0.17 -15.80 -3.20
C VAL A 131 0.16 -14.85 -2.02
N ILE A 132 -0.13 -15.27 -0.78
CA ILE A 132 0.08 -14.47 0.43
C ILE A 132 1.54 -14.01 0.54
N PRO A 133 2.55 -14.90 0.53
CA PRO A 133 3.95 -14.46 0.65
C PRO A 133 4.42 -13.55 -0.49
N ILE A 134 3.84 -13.67 -1.70
CA ILE A 134 4.16 -12.77 -2.82
C ILE A 134 3.67 -11.36 -2.52
N LEU A 135 2.41 -11.24 -2.11
CA LEU A 135 1.78 -9.95 -1.80
C LEU A 135 2.38 -9.29 -0.54
N GLU A 136 2.73 -10.08 0.48
CA GLU A 136 3.47 -9.60 1.65
C GLU A 136 4.89 -9.13 1.27
N GLY A 137 5.52 -9.75 0.28
CA GLY A 137 6.79 -9.26 -0.29
C GLY A 137 6.66 -7.87 -0.93
N PHE A 138 5.55 -7.59 -1.62
CA PHE A 138 5.26 -6.26 -2.14
C PHE A 138 5.04 -5.24 -1.02
N LEU A 139 4.31 -5.61 0.02
CA LEU A 139 4.11 -4.76 1.20
C LEU A 139 5.40 -4.57 2.01
N THR A 140 6.33 -5.51 1.99
CA THR A 140 7.66 -5.32 2.62
C THR A 140 8.48 -4.28 1.86
N THR A 141 8.37 -4.27 0.52
CA THR A 141 9.05 -3.29 -0.34
C THR A 141 8.38 -1.91 -0.25
N PHE A 142 7.04 -1.87 -0.30
CA PHE A 142 6.22 -0.67 -0.18
C PHE A 142 5.58 -0.58 1.21
N HIS A 143 6.43 -0.60 2.24
CA HIS A 143 6.04 -0.71 3.65
C HIS A 143 5.17 0.43 4.18
N TYR A 144 5.10 1.57 3.49
CA TYR A 144 4.13 2.61 3.86
C TYR A 144 2.67 2.11 3.78
N SER A 145 2.36 1.26 2.79
CA SER A 145 1.02 0.68 2.61
C SER A 145 0.73 -0.50 3.54
N SER A 146 1.73 -1.00 4.25
CA SER A 146 1.57 -2.10 5.21
C SER A 146 1.37 -1.62 6.65
N ILE A 147 1.49 -0.32 6.92
CA ILE A 147 1.31 0.22 8.27
C ILE A 147 -0.11 -0.07 8.77
N GLY A 148 -0.20 -0.80 9.88
CA GLY A 148 -1.46 -1.27 10.47
C GLY A 148 -1.83 -2.71 10.08
N TYR A 149 -1.04 -3.35 9.21
CA TYR A 149 -1.09 -4.78 8.94
C TYR A 149 0.04 -5.50 9.67
N ASP A 150 -0.24 -6.69 10.20
CA ASP A 150 0.74 -7.55 10.86
C ASP A 150 1.56 -8.31 9.80
N LEU A 151 2.59 -7.65 9.26
CA LEU A 151 3.49 -8.30 8.31
C LEU A 151 4.31 -9.36 9.04
N LYS A 152 4.31 -10.57 8.49
CA LYS A 152 5.20 -11.66 8.92
C LYS A 152 6.64 -11.45 8.42
N THR A 153 7.21 -10.29 8.71
CA THR A 153 8.57 -9.90 8.33
C THR A 153 9.34 -9.33 9.51
N ASP A 154 10.66 -9.34 9.40
CA ASP A 154 11.51 -8.64 10.36
C ASP A 154 11.48 -7.13 10.05
N TYR A 155 10.74 -6.38 10.88
CA TYR A 155 10.59 -4.93 10.74
C TYR A 155 11.92 -4.17 10.80
N GLN A 156 12.97 -4.74 11.41
CA GLN A 156 14.30 -4.12 11.44
C GLN A 156 15.02 -4.14 10.08
N GLN A 157 14.55 -4.97 9.14
CA GLN A 157 15.10 -5.07 7.78
C GLN A 157 14.41 -4.13 6.77
N LEU A 158 13.37 -3.41 7.19
CA LEU A 158 12.70 -2.45 6.33
C LEU A 158 13.65 -1.31 5.94
N ASN A 159 13.68 -0.99 4.65
CA ASN A 159 14.47 0.13 4.15
C ASN A 159 13.81 1.47 4.54
N LEU A 160 14.22 2.02 5.67
CA LEU A 160 13.74 3.31 6.17
C LEU A 160 14.57 4.52 5.69
N ASP A 161 15.69 4.30 4.98
CA ASP A 161 16.48 5.40 4.41
C ASP A 161 15.67 6.24 3.41
N ILE A 162 14.62 5.63 2.84
CA ILE A 162 13.65 6.32 1.99
C ILE A 162 12.98 7.51 2.68
N LEU A 163 12.76 7.45 3.99
CA LEU A 163 12.10 8.50 4.76
C LEU A 163 12.97 9.76 4.86
N LYS A 164 14.29 9.60 4.85
CA LYS A 164 15.25 10.72 4.88
C LYS A 164 15.27 11.52 3.57
N GLN A 165 14.68 10.99 2.50
CA GLN A 165 14.70 11.61 1.18
C GLN A 165 13.61 12.66 1.00
N ASN A 166 12.55 12.65 1.83
CA ASN A 166 11.44 13.58 1.72
C ASN A 166 10.66 13.73 3.03
N ASN A 167 10.60 14.96 3.57
CA ASN A 167 9.92 15.25 4.84
C ASN A 167 8.40 15.04 4.79
N CYS A 168 7.77 15.20 3.62
CA CYS A 168 6.34 14.92 3.46
C CYS A 168 6.07 13.42 3.70
N LEU A 169 6.81 12.54 3.00
CA LEU A 169 6.69 11.10 3.18
C LEU A 169 6.98 10.71 4.63
N GLU A 170 8.05 11.23 5.23
CA GLU A 170 8.37 10.94 6.63
C GLU A 170 7.21 11.29 7.57
N GLN A 171 6.64 12.50 7.45
CA GLN A 171 5.53 12.91 8.32
C GLN A 171 4.27 12.08 8.08
N LEU A 172 3.94 11.77 6.83
CA LEU A 172 2.82 10.89 6.50
C LEU A 172 3.00 9.49 7.12
N TYR A 173 4.23 8.98 7.11
CA TYR A 173 4.59 7.70 7.73
C TYR A 173 4.31 7.69 9.23
N LEU A 174 4.81 8.71 9.95
CA LEU A 174 4.59 8.85 11.39
C LEU A 174 3.10 9.05 11.73
N ASN A 175 2.39 9.83 10.93
CA ASN A 175 0.95 10.05 11.08
C ASN A 175 0.20 8.71 10.95
N ARG A 176 0.49 7.91 9.93
CA ARG A 176 -0.17 6.63 9.71
C ARG A 176 0.15 5.62 10.81
N ILE A 177 1.39 5.54 11.29
CA ILE A 177 1.74 4.68 12.44
C ILE A 177 0.92 5.10 13.67
N THR A 178 0.82 6.40 13.92
CA THR A 178 0.09 6.95 15.05
C THR A 178 -1.40 6.67 14.94
N GLU A 179 -1.99 6.85 13.76
CA GLU A 179 -3.41 6.61 13.48
C GLU A 179 -3.75 5.13 13.64
N LYS A 180 -2.96 4.24 13.03
CA LYS A 180 -3.17 2.79 13.04
C LYS A 180 -2.68 2.11 14.32
N LYS A 181 -2.05 2.85 15.23
CA LYS A 181 -1.43 2.31 16.46
C LYS A 181 -0.50 1.13 16.15
N ALA A 182 0.30 1.28 15.09
CA ALA A 182 1.09 0.19 14.52
C ALA A 182 2.33 -0.14 15.38
N LEU A 183 2.12 -0.91 16.44
CA LEU A 183 3.14 -1.27 17.44
C LEU A 183 4.44 -1.84 16.86
N PRO A 184 4.43 -2.75 15.85
CA PRO A 184 5.68 -3.29 15.33
C PRO A 184 6.66 -2.24 14.78
N PHE A 185 6.15 -1.12 14.26
CA PHE A 185 7.01 -0.02 13.78
C PHE A 185 7.64 0.78 14.92
N VAL A 186 7.03 0.81 16.10
CA VAL A 186 7.56 1.52 17.28
C VAL A 186 8.81 0.82 17.84
N GLU A 187 8.98 -0.47 17.57
CA GLU A 187 10.18 -1.22 17.98
C GLU A 187 11.41 -0.85 17.13
N ILE A 188 11.22 -0.13 16.02
CA ILE A 188 12.33 0.36 15.21
C ILE A 188 12.86 1.67 15.83
N SER A 189 14.10 1.66 16.31
CA SER A 189 14.71 2.79 17.03
C SER A 189 14.60 4.12 16.30
N PHE A 190 14.81 4.14 14.98
CA PHE A 190 14.66 5.35 14.17
C PHE A 190 13.22 5.89 14.26
N ILE A 191 12.21 5.04 14.02
CA ILE A 191 10.80 5.44 14.07
C ILE A 191 10.41 5.89 15.48
N LYS A 192 10.82 5.17 16.53
CA LYS A 192 10.54 5.55 17.92
C LYS A 192 11.03 6.95 18.23
N GLN A 193 12.29 7.26 17.88
CA GLN A 193 12.87 8.59 18.09
C GLN A 193 12.10 9.67 17.32
N ARG A 194 11.70 9.39 16.08
CA ARG A 194 10.93 10.33 15.26
C ARG A 194 9.52 10.55 15.79
N LEU A 195 8.83 9.51 16.28
CA LEU A 195 7.53 9.63 16.95
C LEU A 195 7.63 10.45 18.23
N MET A 196 8.64 10.21 19.08
CA MET A 196 8.87 10.99 20.29
C MET A 196 9.08 12.48 19.98
N ALA A 197 9.92 12.78 18.99
CA ALA A 197 10.15 14.15 18.55
C ALA A 197 8.87 14.80 17.97
N ASN A 198 8.07 14.05 17.21
CA ASN A 198 6.81 14.53 16.62
C ASN A 198 5.72 14.78 17.67
N PHE A 199 5.64 13.95 18.71
CA PHE A 199 4.63 14.10 19.77
C PHE A 199 4.98 15.18 20.79
N GLY A 200 6.27 15.42 21.06
CA GLY A 200 6.71 16.31 22.13
C GLY A 200 6.12 15.91 23.48
N ASP A 201 5.55 16.87 24.20
CA ASP A 201 4.92 16.64 25.51
C ASP A 201 3.52 15.99 25.42
N TYR A 202 2.96 15.85 24.21
CA TYR A 202 1.59 15.40 23.98
C TYR A 202 1.46 13.91 23.66
N GLN A 203 2.45 13.09 24.04
CA GLN A 203 2.47 11.64 23.78
C GLN A 203 1.18 10.95 24.23
N LYS A 204 0.69 11.25 25.44
CA LYS A 204 -0.57 10.70 25.98
C LYS A 204 -1.81 11.02 25.15
N VAL A 205 -1.81 12.19 24.51
CA VAL A 205 -2.94 12.68 23.70
C VAL A 205 -2.96 11.97 22.36
N PHE A 206 -1.79 11.85 21.72
CA PHE A 206 -1.70 11.19 20.42
C PHE A 206 -1.78 9.68 20.53
N TRP A 207 -1.18 9.07 21.54
CA TRP A 207 -1.18 7.62 21.74
C TRP A 207 -0.87 7.24 23.18
N THR A 208 -1.90 6.91 23.96
CA THR A 208 -1.76 6.58 25.39
C THR A 208 -0.80 5.41 25.67
N ASP A 209 -0.87 4.32 24.91
CA ASP A 209 0.01 3.15 25.11
C ASP A 209 1.47 3.40 24.72
N PHE A 210 1.75 4.43 23.90
CA PHE A 210 3.10 4.76 23.47
C PHE A 210 3.99 5.18 24.64
N GLU A 211 3.44 5.93 25.61
CA GLU A 211 4.17 6.34 26.81
C GLU A 211 4.59 5.12 27.65
N LEU A 212 3.73 4.10 27.75
CA LEU A 212 4.04 2.88 28.49
C LEU A 212 5.19 2.10 27.82
N ILE A 213 5.26 2.10 26.49
CA ILE A 213 6.35 1.49 25.73
C ILE A 213 7.63 2.31 25.89
N ASN A 214 7.51 3.64 25.90
CA ASN A 214 8.66 4.51 26.08
C ASN A 214 9.31 4.37 27.46
N ASN A 215 8.50 4.25 28.51
CA ASN A 215 8.96 4.14 29.90
C ASN A 215 9.49 2.75 30.29
N ARG A 216 9.38 1.72 29.42
CA ARG A 216 9.95 0.39 29.66
C ARG A 216 11.45 0.29 29.36
N ASP A 217 11.98 1.25 28.60
CA ASP A 217 13.40 1.30 28.20
C ASP A 217 14.24 2.28 29.06
N LEU A 218 13.67 2.79 30.16
CA LEU A 218 14.32 3.60 31.20
C LEU A 218 14.51 2.78 32.48
#